data_AF-A0AA38H2T8-F1
#
_entry.id   AF-A0AA38H2T8-F1
#
_cell.length_a   1.000
_cell.length_b   1.000
_cell.length_c   1.000
_cell.angle_alpha   90.00
_cell.angle_beta   90.00
_cell.angle_gamma   90.00
#
_symmetry.space_group_name_H-M   'P 1'
#
loop_
_entity.id
_entity.type
_entity.pdbx_description
1 polymer ?
#
loop_
_entity_poly.entity_id
_entity_poly.type
_entity_poly.pdbx_seq_one_letter_code
_entity_poly.pdbx_strand_id
1 'polypeptide(L)'
;RIDEFHDLRQASMTVAEYESRFLDLLQYVDYMQDEQVRIHRFIRGLNLDLGGAVRIHCPQTLAEAVEKAYIAEETRGKTQQARDRVRSRIQQMQD
;
A
#
# COMPACT_ATOMS: atom_id res chain seq x y z
N ARG A 1 -10.76 -10.26 15.44
CA ARG A 1 -9.36 -9.76 15.39
C ARG A 1 -8.52 -10.58 14.40
N ILE A 2 -8.46 -11.92 14.51
CA ILE A 2 -7.73 -12.76 13.53
C ILE A 2 -8.37 -12.69 12.13
N ASP A 3 -9.69 -12.94 12.03
CA ASP A 3 -10.38 -12.86 10.73
C ASP A 3 -10.29 -11.45 10.12
N GLU A 4 -10.47 -10.44 10.96
CA GLU A 4 -10.30 -9.03 10.58
C GLU A 4 -8.88 -8.75 10.05
N PHE A 5 -7.85 -9.31 10.68
CA PHE A 5 -6.47 -9.21 10.20
C PHE A 5 -6.27 -9.97 8.89
N HIS A 6 -6.91 -11.13 8.69
CA HIS A 6 -6.82 -11.86 7.42
C HIS A 6 -7.52 -11.11 6.27
N ASP A 7 -8.63 -10.43 6.58
CA ASP A 7 -9.47 -9.75 5.60
C ASP A 7 -9.08 -8.29 5.39
N LEU A 8 -8.22 -7.71 6.24
CA LEU A 8 -7.72 -6.34 6.07
C LEU A 8 -7.13 -6.14 4.66
N ARG A 9 -7.64 -5.14 3.96
CA ARG A 9 -7.15 -4.64 2.67
C ARG A 9 -7.01 -3.13 2.76
N GLN A 10 -6.03 -2.56 2.07
CA GLN A 10 -5.84 -1.12 1.96
C GLN A 10 -7.08 -0.48 1.32
N ALA A 11 -7.56 -1.02 0.19
CA ALA A 11 -8.74 -0.51 -0.50
C ALA A 11 -8.65 1.02 -0.72
N SER A 12 -9.58 1.80 -0.17
CA SER A 12 -9.58 3.27 -0.26
C SER A 12 -8.72 3.97 0.79
N MET A 13 -8.14 3.25 1.75
CA MET A 13 -7.26 3.82 2.77
C MET A 13 -5.95 4.29 2.14
N THR A 14 -5.41 5.38 2.68
CA THR A 14 -4.01 5.76 2.49
C THR A 14 -3.09 4.67 3.05
N VAL A 15 -1.82 4.67 2.65
CA VAL A 15 -0.83 3.75 3.23
C VAL A 15 -0.72 3.96 4.74
N ALA A 16 -0.80 5.20 5.23
CA ALA A 16 -0.75 5.52 6.65
C ALA A 16 -1.90 4.93 7.46
N GLU A 17 -3.14 5.08 6.97
CA GLU A 17 -4.32 4.51 7.62
C GLU A 17 -4.26 2.97 7.62
N TYR A 18 -3.86 2.38 6.50
CA TYR A 18 -3.70 0.94 6.38
C TYR A 18 -2.59 0.40 7.30
N GLU A 19 -1.43 1.06 7.37
CA GLU A 19 -0.33 0.72 8.27
C GLU A 19 -0.79 0.75 9.73
N SER A 20 -1.44 1.83 10.16
CA SER A 20 -1.95 1.96 11.53
C SER A 20 -2.92 0.82 11.88
N ARG A 21 -3.87 0.52 10.98
CA ARG A 21 -4.81 -0.60 11.12
C ARG A 21 -4.10 -1.96 11.16
N PHE A 22 -3.06 -2.13 10.34
CA PHE A 22 -2.29 -3.35 10.27
C PHE A 22 -1.52 -3.61 11.57
N LEU A 23 -0.82 -2.60 12.09
CA LEU A 23 -0.05 -2.70 13.33
C LEU A 23 -0.96 -2.88 14.55
N ASP A 24 -2.11 -2.19 14.60
CA ASP A 24 -3.10 -2.39 15.66
C ASP A 24 -3.63 -3.83 15.66
N LEU A 25 -3.86 -4.43 14.50
CA LEU A 25 -4.31 -5.81 14.46
C LEU A 25 -3.17 -6.79 14.76
N LEU A 26 -1.95 -6.51 14.28
CA LEU A 26 -0.78 -7.37 14.42
C LEU A 26 -0.46 -7.70 15.89
N GLN A 27 -0.70 -6.76 16.82
CA GLN A 27 -0.49 -7.00 18.26
C GLN A 27 -1.36 -8.13 18.83
N TYR A 28 -2.46 -8.48 18.16
CA TYR A 28 -3.39 -9.54 18.59
C TYR A 28 -3.16 -10.86 17.85
N VAL A 29 -2.16 -10.94 16.97
CA VAL A 29 -1.88 -12.10 16.12
C VAL A 29 -0.52 -12.69 16.47
N ASP A 30 -0.42 -13.22 17.68
CA ASP A 30 0.83 -13.67 18.34
C ASP A 30 1.59 -14.79 17.58
N TYR A 31 0.92 -15.46 16.64
CA TYR A 31 1.52 -16.53 15.83
C TYR A 31 2.34 -16.03 14.62
N MET A 32 2.33 -14.73 14.29
CA MET A 32 3.14 -14.18 13.19
C MET A 32 4.49 -13.65 13.67
N GLN A 33 5.29 -14.49 14.35
CA GLN A 33 6.65 -14.12 14.74
C GLN A 33 7.59 -13.98 13.54
N ASP A 34 7.35 -14.76 12.49
CA ASP A 34 8.13 -14.70 11.25
C ASP A 34 7.92 -13.35 10.54
N GLU A 35 9.02 -12.61 10.37
CA GLU A 35 9.04 -11.33 9.68
C GLU A 35 8.68 -11.45 8.19
N GLN A 36 9.09 -12.53 7.52
CA GLN A 36 8.75 -12.77 6.12
C GLN A 36 7.25 -13.00 5.95
N VAL A 37 6.62 -13.68 6.91
CA VAL A 37 5.15 -13.83 6.93
C VAL A 37 4.47 -12.48 7.08
N ARG A 38 4.98 -11.60 7.97
CA ARG A 38 4.45 -10.24 8.17
C ARG A 38 4.60 -9.39 6.92
N ILE A 39 5.75 -9.42 6.26
CA ILE A 39 6.02 -8.70 5.00
C ILE A 39 5.05 -9.16 3.90
N HIS A 40 4.97 -10.47 3.65
CA HIS A 40 4.08 -11.01 2.63
C HIS A 40 2.62 -10.67 2.91
N ARG A 41 2.20 -10.73 4.18
CA ARG A 41 0.84 -10.38 4.58
C ARG A 41 0.57 -8.89 4.37
N PHE A 42 1.50 -8.02 4.74
CA PHE A 42 1.39 -6.57 4.51
C PHE A 42 1.24 -6.26 3.02
N ILE A 43 2.14 -6.79 2.18
CA ILE A 43 2.12 -6.59 0.73
C ILE A 43 0.83 -7.13 0.10
N ARG A 44 0.33 -8.30 0.54
CA ARG A 44 -0.92 -8.88 0.02
C ARG A 44 -2.14 -8.00 0.32
N GLY A 45 -2.11 -7.22 1.39
CA GLY A 45 -3.21 -6.33 1.73
C GLY A 45 -3.14 -4.96 1.06
N LEU A 46 -2.02 -4.57 0.47
CA LEU A 46 -1.90 -3.32 -0.30
C LEU A 46 -2.76 -3.35 -1.57
N ASN A 47 -3.07 -2.16 -2.09
CA ASN A 47 -3.62 -2.02 -3.43
C ASN A 47 -2.67 -2.66 -4.47
N LEU A 48 -3.23 -3.24 -5.53
CA LEU A 48 -2.49 -4.10 -6.46
C LEU A 48 -1.27 -3.40 -7.08
N ASP A 49 -1.44 -2.14 -7.45
CA ASP A 49 -0.40 -1.27 -8.01
C ASP A 49 0.74 -1.01 -7.01
N LEU A 50 0.40 -0.60 -5.79
CA LEU A 50 1.36 -0.36 -4.71
C LEU A 50 2.07 -1.65 -4.30
N GLY A 51 1.31 -2.73 -4.08
CA GLY A 51 1.84 -4.03 -3.69
C GLY A 51 2.78 -4.62 -4.76
N GLY A 52 2.49 -4.39 -6.04
CA GLY A 52 3.39 -4.73 -7.14
C GLY A 52 4.71 -3.96 -7.08
N ALA A 53 4.65 -2.64 -6.90
CA ALA A 53 5.83 -1.79 -6.77
C ALA A 53 6.70 -2.20 -5.56
N VAL A 54 6.09 -2.41 -4.39
CA VAL A 54 6.80 -2.83 -3.18
C VAL A 54 7.46 -4.20 -3.37
N ARG A 55 6.78 -5.16 -4.01
CA ARG A 55 7.30 -6.53 -4.20
C ARG A 55 8.56 -6.56 -5.06
N ILE A 56 8.67 -5.70 -6.08
CA ILE A 56 9.86 -5.61 -6.95
C ILE A 56 11.11 -5.23 -6.15
N HIS A 57 10.94 -4.46 -5.06
CA HIS A 57 12.04 -4.06 -4.20
C HIS A 57 12.46 -5.13 -3.17
N CYS A 58 11.79 -6.28 -3.12
CA CYS A 58 12.11 -7.42 -2.25
C CYS A 58 12.48 -7.00 -0.81
N PRO A 59 11.58 -6.30 -0.08
CA PRO A 59 11.87 -5.82 1.27
C PRO A 59 12.20 -6.99 2.20
N GLN A 60 13.20 -6.78 3.07
CA GLN A 60 13.66 -7.78 4.04
C GLN A 60 13.10 -7.54 5.45
N THR A 61 12.56 -6.34 5.70
CA THR A 61 11.90 -6.00 6.96
C THR A 61 10.50 -5.42 6.73
N LEU A 62 9.64 -5.49 7.74
CA LEU A 62 8.32 -4.84 7.67
C LEU A 62 8.45 -3.32 7.49
N ALA A 63 9.44 -2.70 8.13
CA ALA A 63 9.70 -1.27 8.01
C ALA A 63 10.07 -0.88 6.57
N GLU A 64 10.92 -1.67 5.89
CA GLU A 64 11.23 -1.45 4.48
C GLU A 64 9.99 -1.57 3.60
N ALA A 65 9.15 -2.58 3.83
CA ALA A 65 7.91 -2.76 3.07
C ALA A 65 6.97 -1.56 3.21
N VAL A 66 6.85 -1.01 4.43
CA VAL A 66 6.08 0.21 4.72
C VAL A 66 6.68 1.43 4.01
N GLU A 67 7.98 1.66 4.13
CA GLU A 67 8.68 2.78 3.48
C GLU A 67 8.45 2.76 1.96
N LYS A 68 8.63 1.59 1.33
CA LYS A 68 8.40 1.45 -0.11
C LYS A 68 6.94 1.65 -0.49
N ALA A 69 5.99 1.28 0.37
CA ALA A 69 4.57 1.54 0.14
C ALA A 69 4.27 3.05 0.12
N TYR A 70 4.85 3.82 1.04
CA TYR A 70 4.73 5.28 1.05
C TYR A 70 5.28 5.92 -0.23
N ILE A 71 6.48 5.51 -0.66
CA ILE A 71 7.09 6.00 -1.90
C ILE A 71 6.20 5.66 -3.11
N ALA A 72 5.64 4.44 -3.15
CA ALA A 72 4.74 4.03 -4.21
C ALA A 72 3.43 4.84 -4.23
N GLU A 73 2.84 5.14 -3.06
CA GLU A 73 1.64 5.97 -2.95
C GLU A 73 1.89 7.40 -3.42
N GLU A 74 3.01 8.00 -3.01
CA GLU A 74 3.39 9.35 -3.43
C GLU A 74 3.62 9.41 -4.95
N THR A 75 4.33 8.42 -5.49
CA THR A 75 4.62 8.32 -6.93
C THR A 75 3.34 8.15 -7.74
N ARG A 76 2.39 7.36 -7.24
CA ARG A 76 1.06 7.20 -7.83
C ARG A 76 0.31 8.52 -7.84
N GLY A 77 0.29 9.25 -6.72
CA GLY A 77 -0.35 10.56 -6.63
C GLY A 77 0.21 11.56 -7.65
N LYS A 78 1.54 11.66 -7.77
CA LYS A 78 2.21 12.52 -8.76
C LYS A 78 1.86 12.13 -10.20
N THR A 79 1.84 10.83 -10.49
CA THR A 79 1.50 10.30 -11.82
C THR A 79 0.04 10.58 -12.17
N GLN A 80 -0.88 10.38 -11.22
CA GLN A 80 -2.29 10.68 -11.41
C GLN A 80 -2.50 12.18 -11.68
N GLN A 81 -1.87 13.04 -10.88
CA GLN A 81 -1.92 14.48 -11.08
C GLN A 81 -1.39 14.89 -12.47
N ALA A 82 -0.31 14.26 -12.95
CA ALA A 82 0.21 14.52 -14.29
C ALA A 82 -0.77 14.10 -15.39
N ARG A 83 -1.42 12.93 -15.25
CA ARG A 83 -2.45 12.44 -16.18
C ARG A 83 -3.65 13.37 -16.22
N ASP A 84 -4.12 13.82 -15.06
CA ASP A 84 -5.26 14.72 -14.96
C ASP A 84 -4.98 16.07 -15.63
N ARG A 85 -3.77 16.62 -15.47
CA ARG A 85 -3.35 17.83 -16.19
C ARG A 85 -3.38 17.67 -17.70
N VAL A 86 -2.88 16.54 -18.22
CA VAL A 86 -2.90 16.25 -19.67
C VAL A 86 -4.34 16.12 -20.17
N ARG A 87 -5.19 15.40 -19.43
CA ARG A 87 -6.61 15.23 -19.76
C ARG A 87 -7.35 16.56 -19.83
N SER A 88 -7.17 17.43 -18.82
CA SER A 88 -7.79 18.75 -18.80
C SER A 88 -7.34 19.63 -19.97
N ARG A 89 -6.06 19.57 -20.35
CA ARG A 89 -5.55 20.33 -21.50
C ARG A 89 -6.14 19.86 -22.84
N ILE A 90 -6.30 18.55 -23.02
CA ILE A 90 -6.92 18.00 -24.24
C ILE A 90 -8.37 18.45 -24.35
N GLN A 91 -9.14 18.43 -23.25
CA GLN A 91 -10.53 18.89 -23.25
C GLN A 91 -10.65 20.37 -23.66
N GLN A 92 -9.78 21.23 -23.12
CA GLN A 92 -9.74 22.66 -23.47
C GLN A 92 -9.39 22.96 -24.93
N MET A 93 -8.77 22.02 -25.66
CA MET A 93 -8.46 22.18 -27.08
C MET A 93 -9.60 21.71 -28.00
N GLN A 94 -10.59 21.00 -27.45
CA GLN A 94 -11.74 20.46 -28.19
C GLN A 94 -13.00 21.35 -28.06
N ASP A 95 -12.95 22.35 -27.17
CA ASP A 95 -13.99 23.36 -26.95
C ASP A 95 -13.60 24.68 -27.64
#